data_AF-A0A9W9QY00-F1
#
_entry.id   AF-A0A9W9QY00-F1
#
_cell.length_a   1.000
_cell.length_b   1.000
_cell.length_c   1.000
_cell.angle_alpha   90.00
_cell.angle_beta   90.00
_cell.angle_gamma   90.00
#
_symmetry.space_group_name_H-M   'P 1'
#
loop_
_entity.id
_entity.type
_entity.pdbx_description
1 polymer ?
#
loop_
_entity_poly.entity_id
_entity_poly.type
_entity_poly.pdbx_seq_one_letter_code
_entity_poly.pdbx_strand_id
1 'polypeptide(L)'
;MVDNPLVHTVSKEINLDPGALLASCRVQRGTVVLSKSVTPSRIASNLQVRELSEDAFAKLTLLERHKRFNFPAIWGYDILEEAGEETVCKAALEASPANKIKLTV
;
A
#
# COMPACT_ATOMS: atom_id res chain seq x y z
N MET A 1 0.43 -5.41 2.87
CA MET A 1 -0.11 -5.16 4.22
C MET A 1 -1.48 -5.79 4.39
N VAL A 2 -2.40 -5.65 3.42
CA VAL A 2 -3.69 -6.37 3.42
C VAL A 2 -3.52 -7.89 3.58
N ASP A 3 -2.60 -8.51 2.84
CA ASP A 3 -2.43 -9.98 2.86
C ASP A 3 -1.67 -10.50 4.10
N ASN A 4 -1.41 -9.64 5.09
CA ASN A 4 -0.69 -10.07 6.29
C ASN A 4 -1.64 -10.84 7.23
N PRO A 5 -1.29 -12.06 7.68
CA PRO A 5 -2.13 -12.85 8.57
C PRO A 5 -2.57 -12.12 9.83
N LEU A 6 -1.71 -11.27 10.41
CA LEU A 6 -2.03 -10.48 11.60
C LEU A 6 -3.17 -9.48 11.34
N VAL A 7 -3.22 -8.88 10.15
CA VAL A 7 -4.30 -7.95 9.78
C VAL A 7 -5.63 -8.69 9.73
N HIS A 8 -5.65 -9.91 9.19
CA HIS A 8 -6.85 -10.73 9.17
C HIS A 8 -7.28 -11.20 10.57
N THR A 9 -6.34 -11.51 11.46
CA THR A 9 -6.65 -11.87 12.85
C THR A 9 -7.30 -10.70 13.58
N VAL A 10 -6.67 -9.52 13.56
CA VAL A 10 -7.19 -8.31 14.21
C VAL A 10 -8.52 -7.86 13.59
N SER A 11 -8.65 -7.98 12.27
CA SER A 11 -9.90 -7.73 11.52
C SER A 11 -11.07 -8.58 12.02
N LYS A 12 -10.82 -9.87 12.28
CA LYS A 12 -11.84 -10.78 12.84
C LYS A 12 -12.19 -10.46 14.29
N GLU A 13 -11.19 -10.18 15.12
CA GLU A 13 -11.39 -9.82 16.54
C GLU A 13 -12.29 -8.58 16.69
N ILE A 14 -12.11 -7.61 15.81
CA ILE A 14 -12.82 -6.32 15.87
C ILE A 14 -14.03 -6.30 14.93
N ASN A 15 -14.29 -7.39 14.20
CA ASN A 15 -15.36 -7.53 13.21
C ASN A 15 -15.40 -6.36 12.21
N LEU A 16 -14.26 -6.07 11.58
CA LEU A 16 -14.09 -5.00 10.61
C LEU A 16 -13.35 -5.53 9.39
N ASP A 17 -13.74 -5.10 8.19
CA ASP A 17 -13.03 -5.49 6.96
C ASP A 17 -11.54 -5.09 7.02
N PRO A 18 -10.61 -5.93 6.55
CA PRO A 18 -9.17 -5.62 6.56
C PRO A 18 -8.82 -4.27 5.90
N GLY A 19 -9.52 -3.88 4.84
CA GLY A 19 -9.34 -2.61 4.15
C GLY A 19 -9.74 -1.43 5.04
N ALA A 20 -10.93 -1.51 5.65
CA ALA A 20 -11.43 -0.50 6.58
C ALA A 20 -10.58 -0.41 7.86
N LEU A 21 -10.06 -1.54 8.36
CA LEU A 21 -9.15 -1.59 9.50
C LEU A 21 -7.84 -0.84 9.21
N LEU A 22 -7.23 -1.10 8.06
CA LEU A 22 -5.99 -0.42 7.66
C LEU A 22 -6.23 1.07 7.37
N ALA A 23 -7.37 1.42 6.78
CA ALA A 23 -7.77 2.81 6.58
C ALA A 23 -7.93 3.52 7.92
N SER A 24 -8.61 2.90 8.88
CA SER A 24 -8.79 3.40 10.25
C SER A 24 -7.47 3.68 10.95
N CYS A 25 -6.52 2.74 10.88
CA CYS A 25 -5.18 2.94 11.45
C CYS A 25 -4.44 4.14 10.83
N ARG A 26 -4.56 4.33 9.50
CA ARG A 26 -3.90 5.47 8.81
C ARG A 26 -4.59 6.80 9.11
N VAL A 27 -5.91 6.84 9.20
CA VAL A 27 -6.68 8.03 9.57
C VAL A 27 -6.37 8.46 11.00
N GLN A 28 -6.29 7.53 11.95
CA GLN A 28 -5.93 7.82 13.34
C GLN A 28 -4.48 8.35 13.48
N ARG A 29 -3.60 8.10 12.50
CA ARG A 29 -2.26 8.71 12.39
C ARG A 29 -2.27 10.09 11.71
N GLY A 30 -3.44 10.65 11.41
CA GLY A 30 -3.57 11.94 10.72
C GLY A 30 -3.37 11.88 9.20
N THR A 31 -3.44 10.70 8.58
CA THR A 31 -3.29 10.54 7.12
C THR A 31 -4.64 10.42 6.42
N VAL A 32 -4.85 11.13 5.32
CA VAL A 32 -6.03 10.95 4.45
C VAL A 32 -5.84 9.73 3.56
N VAL A 33 -6.78 8.78 3.63
CA VAL A 33 -6.70 7.51 2.90
C VAL A 33 -7.54 7.54 1.63
N LEU A 34 -6.93 7.22 0.48
CA LEU A 34 -7.60 7.13 -0.82
C LEU A 34 -7.62 5.68 -1.31
N SER A 35 -8.58 4.89 -0.81
CA SER A 35 -8.72 3.49 -1.16
C SER A 35 -9.36 3.30 -2.54
N LYS A 36 -8.64 2.68 -3.48
CA LYS A 36 -9.18 2.34 -4.81
C LYS A 36 -10.06 1.08 -4.75
N SER A 37 -11.30 1.17 -5.24
CA SER A 37 -12.18 0.02 -5.43
C SER A 37 -13.08 0.24 -6.66
N VAL A 38 -13.45 -0.86 -7.31
CA VAL A 38 -14.41 -0.89 -8.44
C VAL A 38 -15.68 -1.68 -8.11
N THR A 39 -15.74 -2.26 -6.90
CA THR A 39 -16.86 -3.13 -6.50
C THR A 39 -17.71 -2.39 -5.46
N PRO A 40 -19.03 -2.25 -5.66
CA PRO A 40 -19.90 -1.51 -4.75
C PRO A 40 -19.81 -1.95 -3.28
N SER A 41 -19.78 -3.25 -3.02
CA SER A 41 -19.66 -3.79 -1.66
C SER A 41 -18.36 -3.36 -0.96
N ARG A 42 -17.24 -3.35 -1.68
CA ARG A 42 -15.94 -2.88 -1.16
C ARG A 42 -15.90 -1.38 -0.97
N ILE A 43 -16.56 -0.61 -1.85
CA ILE A 43 -16.65 0.85 -1.67
C ILE A 43 -17.40 1.14 -0.38
N ALA A 44 -18.55 0.50 -0.15
CA ALA A 44 -19.31 0.66 1.09
C ALA A 44 -18.51 0.23 2.32
N SER A 45 -17.78 -0.89 2.23
CA SER A 45 -16.94 -1.37 3.34
C SER A 45 -15.77 -0.44 3.66
N ASN A 46 -15.08 0.10 2.65
CA ASN A 46 -13.98 1.04 2.85
C ASN A 46 -14.40 2.35 3.55
N LEU A 47 -15.70 2.68 3.55
CA LEU A 47 -16.24 3.85 4.24
C LEU A 47 -16.52 3.60 5.73
N GLN A 48 -16.45 2.35 6.20
CA GLN A 48 -16.69 1.98 7.61
C GLN A 48 -15.48 2.28 8.51
N VAL A 49 -14.76 3.36 8.23
CA VAL A 49 -13.62 3.82 9.01
C VAL A 49 -14.07 4.28 10.38
N ARG A 50 -13.38 3.83 11.43
CA ARG A 50 -13.68 4.20 12.82
C ARG A 50 -12.42 4.24 13.67
N GLU A 51 -12.53 4.80 14.87
CA GLU A 51 -11.44 4.78 15.84
C GLU A 51 -11.13 3.35 16.31
N LEU A 52 -9.85 3.00 16.37
CA LEU A 52 -9.37 1.70 16.83
C LEU A 52 -8.95 1.77 18.30
N SER A 53 -9.11 0.65 19.02
CA SER A 53 -8.56 0.51 20.37
C SER A 53 -7.03 0.61 20.36
N GLU A 54 -6.45 1.06 21.46
CA GLU A 54 -5.00 1.24 21.59
C GLU A 54 -4.23 -0.05 21.29
N ASP A 55 -4.70 -1.20 21.76
CA ASP A 55 -4.08 -2.51 21.51
C ASP A 55 -4.07 -2.87 20.01
N ALA A 56 -5.21 -2.70 19.32
CA ALA A 56 -5.31 -2.97 17.89
C ALA A 56 -4.43 -2.01 17.08
N PHE A 57 -4.43 -0.74 17.46
CA PHE A 57 -3.61 0.29 16.83
C PHE A 57 -2.12 0.02 17.01
N ALA A 58 -1.68 -0.37 18.21
CA ALA A 58 -0.30 -0.73 18.51
C ALA A 58 0.15 -1.94 17.68
N LYS A 59 -0.65 -3.01 17.65
CA LYS A 59 -0.39 -4.22 16.84
C LYS A 59 -0.22 -3.89 15.35
N LEU A 60 -1.07 -3.02 14.80
CA LEU A 60 -1.01 -2.62 13.39
C LEU A 60 0.18 -1.71 13.08
N THR A 61 0.57 -0.86 14.03
CA THR A 61 1.72 0.05 13.86
C THR A 61 3.04 -0.72 13.78
N LEU A 62 3.17 -1.81 14.54
CA LEU A 62 4.35 -2.70 14.50
C LEU A 62 4.53 -3.46 13.17
N LEU A 63 3.53 -3.46 12.29
CA LEU A 63 3.61 -4.09 10.97
C LEU A 63 4.35 -3.24 9.91
N GLU A 64 4.74 -2.01 10.24
CA GLU A 64 5.50 -1.12 9.35
C GLU A 64 6.90 -1.71 9.11
N ARG A 65 7.19 -2.12 7.88
CA ARG A 65 8.44 -2.83 7.49
C ARG A 65 9.35 -2.03 6.56
N HIS A 66 9.10 -0.73 6.39
CA HIS A 66 9.78 0.12 5.41
C HIS A 66 9.83 -0.47 3.98
N LYS A 67 8.90 -1.36 3.63
CA LYS A 67 8.85 -2.01 2.32
C LYS A 67 8.04 -1.16 1.36
N ARG A 68 8.68 -0.72 0.27
CA ARG A 68 8.03 0.00 -0.83
C ARG A 68 7.61 -0.99 -1.91
N PHE A 69 6.38 -0.86 -2.37
CA PHE A 69 5.88 -1.60 -3.53
C PHE A 69 6.00 -0.79 -4.81
N ASN A 70 5.90 0.54 -4.71
CA ASN A 70 6.12 1.44 -5.83
C ASN A 70 7.58 1.88 -5.84
N PHE A 71 8.38 1.22 -6.67
CA PHE A 71 9.78 1.58 -6.91
C PHE A 71 10.01 1.61 -8.43
N PRO A 72 9.92 2.79 -9.06
CA PRO A 72 9.90 2.90 -10.51
C PRO A 72 11.31 2.86 -11.13
N ALA A 73 12.10 1.82 -10.81
CA ALA A 73 13.44 1.62 -11.38
C ALA A 73 13.44 1.67 -12.91
N ILE A 74 12.36 1.18 -13.53
CA ILE A 74 12.17 1.13 -14.99
C ILE A 74 12.08 2.50 -15.66
N TRP A 75 12.01 3.60 -14.89
CA TRP A 75 12.07 4.97 -15.43
C TRP A 75 13.50 5.46 -15.63
N GLY A 76 14.50 4.77 -15.09
CA GLY A 76 15.91 5.12 -15.27
C GLY A 76 16.43 6.20 -14.32
N TYR A 77 15.63 6.57 -13.31
CA TYR A 77 16.02 7.56 -12.29
C TYR A 77 15.96 6.94 -10.91
N ASP A 78 17.01 7.14 -10.13
CA ASP A 78 17.07 6.71 -8.73
C ASP A 78 16.47 7.78 -7.82
N ILE A 79 15.15 7.97 -7.93
CA ILE A 79 14.38 9.01 -7.23
C ILE A 79 14.56 8.93 -5.70
N LEU A 80 14.85 7.73 -5.20
CA LEU A 80 14.88 7.43 -3.77
C LEU A 80 16.29 7.16 -3.26
N GLU A 81 17.31 7.27 -4.13
CA GLU A 81 18.74 7.08 -3.81
C GLU A 81 19.03 5.71 -3.15
N GLU A 82 18.26 4.68 -3.52
CA GLU A 82 18.29 3.36 -2.88
C GLU A 82 18.89 2.27 -3.75
N ALA A 83 18.94 2.44 -5.08
CA ALA A 83 19.38 1.41 -6.02
C ALA A 83 20.67 1.76 -6.78
N GLY A 84 21.00 3.04 -6.92
CA GLY A 84 22.11 3.56 -7.70
C GLY A 84 21.76 3.82 -9.17
N GLU A 85 22.36 4.86 -9.76
CA GLU A 85 22.08 5.30 -11.14
C GLU A 85 22.32 4.22 -12.19
N GLU A 86 23.39 3.43 -12.05
CA GLU A 86 23.71 2.37 -13.00
C GLU A 86 22.62 1.28 -13.05
N THR A 87 22.07 0.92 -11.89
CA THR A 87 21.08 -0.16 -11.80
C THR A 87 19.74 0.26 -12.38
N VAL A 88 19.31 1.50 -12.13
CA VAL A 88 18.07 2.05 -12.72
C VAL A 88 18.21 2.27 -14.22
N CYS A 89 19.37 2.73 -14.71
CA CYS A 89 19.62 2.85 -16.15
C CYS A 89 19.51 1.50 -16.86
N LYS A 90 20.11 0.45 -16.29
CA LYS A 90 20.01 -0.91 -16.83
C LYS A 90 18.56 -1.41 -16.83
N ALA A 91 17.84 -1.22 -15.72
CA ALA A 91 16.43 -1.60 -15.62
C ALA A 91 15.54 -0.89 -16.66
N ALA A 92 15.81 0.38 -16.95
CA ALA A 92 15.09 1.14 -17.97
C ALA A 92 15.36 0.64 -19.39
N LEU A 93 16.62 0.30 -19.71
CA LEU A 93 17.00 -0.27 -21.00
C LEU A 93 16.35 -1.63 -21.23
N GLU A 94 16.37 -2.51 -20.22
CA GLU A 94 15.71 -3.83 -20.28
C GLU A 94 14.19 -3.71 -20.41
N ALA A 95 13.57 -2.72 -19.76
CA ALA A 95 12.14 -2.46 -19.83
C ALA A 95 11.70 -1.74 -21.12
N SER A 96 12.65 -1.23 -21.94
CA SER A 96 12.37 -0.41 -23.13
C SER A 96 11.34 -1.02 -24.10
N PRO A 97 11.39 -2.33 -24.45
CA PRO A 97 10.40 -2.91 -25.35
C PRO A 97 8.97 -2.91 -24.78
N ALA A 98 8.83 -3.17 -23.47
CA ALA A 98 7.54 -3.20 -22.80
C ALA A 98 6.99 -1.79 -22.55
N ASN A 99 7.86 -0.83 -22.25
CA ASN A 99 7.50 0.56 -22.01
C ASN A 99 6.87 1.22 -23.25
N LYS A 100 7.35 0.88 -24.46
CA LYS A 100 6.80 1.37 -25.74
C LYS A 100 5.32 1.00 -25.96
N ILE A 101 4.82 -0.04 -25.31
CA ILE A 101 3.44 -0.53 -25.48
C ILE A 101 2.55 -0.10 -24.31
N LYS A 102 3.09 -0.12 -23.09
CA LYS A 102 2.32 0.11 -21.86
C LYS A 102 2.18 1.59 -21.46
N LEU A 103 3.06 2.46 -21.93
CA LEU A 103 3.07 3.89 -21.59
C LEU A 103 2.57 4.79 -22.73
N THR A 104 2.10 4.20 -23.82
CA THR A 104 1.39 4.91 -24.88
C THR A 104 -0.07 5.10 -24.51
N VAL A 105 -0.52 6.36 -24.55
CA VAL A 105 -1.91 6.80 -24.33
C VAL A 105 -2.79 6.42 -25.50
#